data_AF-A0A0D7X559-F1
#
_entry.id   AF-A0A0D7X559-F1
#
_cell.length_a   1.000
_cell.length_b   1.000
_cell.length_c   1.000
_cell.angle_alpha   90.00
_cell.angle_beta   90.00
_cell.angle_gamma   90.00
#
_symmetry.space_group_name_H-M   'P 1'
#
loop_
_entity.id
_entity.type
_entity.pdbx_description
1 polymer ?
#
loop_
_entity_poly.entity_id
_entity_poly.type
_entity_poly.pdbx_seq_one_letter_code
_entity_poly.pdbx_strand_id
1 'polypeptide(L)'
;MAALTEAQLRICAHSCITRYDRGEGDVATIIGSYVLDEQQRGKVMEIIFSKRSDLAPGNAEDSSSVEISNTQPETVKWYSSIFRKKTV
;
A
#
# COMPACT_ATOMS: atom_id res chain seq x y z
N MET A 1 16.45 2.61 14.18
CA MET A 1 16.41 1.47 13.24
C MET A 1 17.68 1.47 12.40
N ALA A 2 18.15 0.31 11.96
CA ALA A 2 19.30 0.25 11.06
C ALA A 2 18.91 0.83 9.69
N ALA A 3 19.79 1.65 9.11
CA ALA A 3 19.58 2.18 7.77
C ALA A 3 19.69 1.04 6.75
N LEU A 4 18.64 0.82 5.97
CA LEU A 4 18.68 -0.13 4.86
C LEU A 4 19.62 0.38 3.78
N THR A 5 20.41 -0.54 3.22
CA THR A 5 21.25 -0.27 2.06
C THR A 5 20.39 -0.06 0.82
N GLU A 6 20.94 0.58 -0.21
CA GLU A 6 20.22 0.81 -1.47
C GLU A 6 19.77 -0.52 -2.12
N ALA A 7 20.60 -1.56 -2.05
CA ALA A 7 20.24 -2.89 -2.55
C ALA A 7 19.00 -3.45 -1.81
N GLN A 8 18.93 -3.28 -0.49
CA GLN A 8 17.78 -3.72 0.31
C GLN A 8 16.50 -2.93 -0.03
N LEU A 9 16.62 -1.61 -0.25
CA LEU A 9 15.49 -0.78 -0.69
C LEU A 9 14.96 -1.22 -2.06
N ARG A 10 15.85 -1.57 -3.00
CA ARG A 10 15.46 -2.12 -4.32
C ARG A 10 14.75 -3.47 -4.18
N ILE A 11 15.25 -4.38 -3.35
CA ILE A 11 14.60 -5.67 -3.07
C ILE A 11 13.21 -5.44 -2.47
N CYS A 12 13.09 -4.52 -1.52
CA CYS A 12 11.82 -4.16 -0.90
C CYS A 12 10.82 -3.63 -1.94
N ALA A 13 11.23 -2.68 -2.79
CA ALA A 13 10.41 -2.15 -3.87
C ALA A 13 9.90 -3.25 -4.82
N HIS A 14 10.79 -4.15 -5.25
CA HIS A 14 10.41 -5.29 -6.10
C HIS A 14 9.40 -6.20 -5.42
N SER A 15 9.59 -6.50 -4.13
CA SER A 15 8.64 -7.32 -3.39
C SER A 15 7.27 -6.63 -3.27
N CYS A 16 7.23 -5.30 -3.11
CA CYS A 16 5.98 -4.54 -3.07
C CYS A 16 5.25 -4.64 -4.41
N ILE A 17 5.95 -4.49 -5.53
CA ILE A 17 5.36 -4.63 -6.88
C ILE A 17 4.78 -6.04 -7.07
N THR A 18 5.52 -7.09 -6.72
CA THR A 18 5.02 -8.46 -6.84
C THR A 18 3.77 -8.71 -6.00
N ARG A 19 3.69 -8.16 -4.78
CA ARG A 19 2.49 -8.27 -3.93
C ARG A 19 1.32 -7.47 -4.50
N TYR A 20 1.58 -6.32 -5.10
CA TYR A 20 0.58 -5.54 -5.80
C TYR A 20 0.01 -6.31 -7.00
N ASP A 21 0.88 -6.89 -7.83
CA ASP A 21 0.47 -7.69 -9.00
C ASP A 21 -0.33 -8.96 -8.60
N ARG A 22 -0.15 -9.45 -7.36
CA ARG A 22 -0.95 -10.54 -6.78
C ARG A 22 -2.32 -10.09 -6.24
N GLY A 23 -2.63 -8.79 -6.27
CA GLY A 23 -3.87 -8.23 -5.75
C GLY A 23 -3.93 -8.19 -4.21
N GLU A 24 -2.79 -8.17 -3.52
CA GLU A 24 -2.75 -8.13 -2.04
C GLU A 24 -3.18 -6.77 -1.45
N GLY A 25 -3.32 -5.74 -2.29
CA GLY A 25 -3.77 -4.41 -1.90
C GLY A 25 -3.09 -3.31 -2.71
N ASP A 26 -3.35 -2.06 -2.34
CA ASP A 26 -2.64 -0.93 -2.91
C ASP A 26 -1.17 -0.87 -2.44
N VAL A 27 -0.34 -0.20 -3.22
CA VAL A 27 1.10 -0.07 -2.94
C VAL A 27 1.37 0.58 -1.58
N ALA A 28 0.56 1.55 -1.15
CA ALA A 28 0.78 2.24 0.13
C ALA A 28 0.48 1.33 1.32
N THR A 29 -0.57 0.51 1.24
CA THR A 29 -0.92 -0.52 2.22
C THR A 29 0.17 -1.60 2.29
N ILE A 30 0.65 -2.07 1.13
CA ILE A 30 1.72 -3.08 1.07
C ILE A 30 3.01 -2.54 1.70
N ILE A 31 3.43 -1.33 1.34
CA ILE A 31 4.61 -0.67 1.93
C ILE A 31 4.45 -0.49 3.44
N GLY A 32 3.24 -0.12 3.90
CA GLY A 32 2.91 0.03 5.32
C GLY A 32 3.03 -1.27 6.13
N SER A 33 3.07 -2.43 5.48
CA SER A 33 3.32 -3.71 6.14
C SER A 33 4.79 -3.94 6.51
N TYR A 34 5.71 -3.16 5.94
CA TYR A 34 7.13 -3.23 6.24
C TYR A 34 7.50 -2.24 7.34
N VAL A 35 8.42 -2.65 8.21
CA VAL A 35 8.95 -1.80 9.28
C VAL A 35 10.04 -0.87 8.70
N LEU A 36 9.60 0.19 8.03
CA LEU A 36 10.45 1.20 7.38
C LEU A 36 10.30 2.55 8.10
N ASP A 37 11.38 3.34 8.15
CA ASP A 37 11.28 4.76 8.53
C ASP A 37 10.74 5.62 7.36
N GLU A 38 10.34 6.86 7.66
CA GLU A 38 9.77 7.80 6.68
C GLU A 38 10.66 8.00 5.45
N GLN A 39 11.98 8.10 5.66
CA GLN A 39 12.95 8.33 4.59
C GLN A 39 13.13 7.08 3.72
N GLN A 40 13.21 5.90 4.34
CA GLN A 40 13.26 4.62 3.62
C GLN A 40 11.97 4.38 2.83
N ARG A 41 10.82 4.69 3.42
CA ARG A 41 9.51 4.57 2.80
C ARG A 41 9.40 5.42 1.54
N GLY A 42 9.85 6.68 1.61
CA GLY A 42 9.92 7.58 0.45
C GLY A 42 10.77 7.01 -0.68
N LYS A 43 11.97 6.50 -0.37
CA LYS A 43 12.87 5.89 -1.37
C LYS A 43 12.27 4.65 -2.03
N VAL A 44 11.61 3.78 -1.26
CA VAL A 44 10.95 2.59 -1.81
C VAL A 44 9.84 3.02 -2.78
N MET A 45 9.04 4.02 -2.40
CA MET A 45 7.94 4.53 -3.21
C MET A 45 8.45 5.18 -4.52
N GLU A 46 9.53 5.94 -4.45
CA GLU A 46 10.22 6.50 -5.62
C GLU A 46 10.69 5.41 -6.59
N ILE A 47 11.33 4.35 -6.09
CA ILE A 47 11.78 3.22 -6.91
C ILE A 47 10.59 2.52 -7.58
N ILE A 48 9.48 2.35 -6.85
CA ILE A 48 8.27 1.71 -7.39
C ILE A 48 7.69 2.56 -8.52
N PHE A 49 7.50 3.86 -8.32
CA PHE A 49 6.96 4.74 -9.35
C PHE A 49 7.88 4.94 -10.55
N SER A 50 9.20 4.85 -10.35
CA SER A 50 10.16 4.83 -11.47
C SER A 50 10.02 3.58 -12.34
N LYS A 51 9.60 2.44 -11.78
CA LYS A 51 9.41 1.17 -12.52
C LYS A 51 7.99 0.98 -13.05
N ARG A 52 7.01 1.48 -12.30
CA ARG A 52 5.57 1.35 -12.55
C ARG A 52 4.94 2.73 -12.45
N SER A 53 5.16 3.54 -13.49
CA SER A 53 4.58 4.88 -13.58
C SER A 53 3.06 4.86 -13.68
N ASP A 54 2.46 3.72 -14.08
CA ASP A 54 1.02 3.43 -14.02
C ASP A 54 0.45 3.48 -12.60
N LEU A 55 1.28 3.24 -11.58
CA LEU A 55 0.87 3.28 -10.19
C LEU A 55 1.05 4.67 -9.56
N ALA A 56 1.67 5.60 -10.30
CA ALA A 56 1.86 6.95 -9.81
C ALA A 56 0.51 7.68 -9.71
N PRO A 57 0.24 8.42 -8.62
CA PRO A 57 -0.97 9.22 -8.46
C PRO A 57 -0.95 10.36 -9.49
N GLY A 58 -1.56 10.12 -10.66
CA GLY A 58 -1.56 11.04 -11.80
C GLY A 58 -1.53 10.37 -13.18
N ASN A 59 -1.38 9.04 -13.28
CA ASN A 59 -1.42 8.28 -14.54
C ASN A 59 -2.73 7.49 -14.72
N ALA A 60 -3.84 8.01 -14.22
CA ALA A 60 -5.15 7.37 -14.37
C ALA A 60 -5.84 7.86 -15.65
N GLU A 61 -5.23 7.62 -16.81
CA GLU A 61 -5.91 7.77 -18.10
C GLU A 61 -5.90 6.40 -18.80
N ASP A 62 -7.10 5.84 -18.96
CA ASP A 62 -7.47 4.70 -19.82
C ASP A 62 -6.89 3.30 -19.55
N SER A 63 -7.59 2.53 -18.69
CA SER A 63 -8.27 1.27 -19.06
C SER A 63 -8.51 0.36 -17.85
N SER A 64 -9.68 0.49 -17.25
CA SER A 64 -10.44 -0.66 -16.75
C SER A 64 -11.89 -0.22 -16.54
N SER A 65 -12.70 -0.39 -17.59
CA SER A 65 -14.14 -0.57 -17.41
C SER A 65 -14.35 -1.87 -16.64
N VAL A 66 -14.36 -1.77 -15.31
CA VAL A 66 -15.20 -2.65 -14.51
C VAL A 66 -16.05 -1.73 -13.65
N GLU A 67 -17.23 -1.46 -14.18
CA GLU A 67 -18.36 -0.94 -13.45
C GLU A 67 -18.67 -1.93 -12.31
N ILE A 68 -18.21 -1.63 -11.09
CA ILE A 68 -18.78 -2.21 -9.87
C ILE A 68 -19.50 -1.07 -9.18
N SER A 69 -20.76 -0.95 -9.55
CA SER A 69 -21.73 -0.17 -8.83
C SER A 69 -21.95 -0.76 -7.42
N ASN A 70 -22.11 0.15 -6.47
CA ASN A 70 -22.81 0.02 -5.19
C ASN A 70 -21.97 -0.15 -3.90
N THR A 71 -21.84 1.00 -3.22
CA THR A 71 -22.07 1.19 -1.77
C THR A 71 -20.89 0.97 -0.81
N GLN A 72 -20.26 2.08 -0.43
CA GLN A 72 -19.49 2.30 0.81
C GLN A 72 -20.22 1.78 2.09
N PRO A 73 -19.53 1.51 3.21
CA PRO A 73 -18.45 0.56 3.42
C PRO A 73 -18.69 -0.31 4.68
N GLU A 74 -18.44 -1.62 4.62
CA GLU A 74 -18.55 -2.49 5.81
C GLU A 74 -17.38 -2.36 6.80
N THR A 75 -16.37 -1.54 6.48
CA THR A 75 -15.21 -1.25 7.33
C THR A 75 -15.56 -0.45 8.60
N VAL A 76 -16.75 0.14 8.69
CA VAL A 76 -17.23 0.86 9.88
C VAL A 76 -17.59 -0.11 11.03
N LYS A 77 -17.81 -1.41 10.76
CA LYS A 77 -18.23 -2.38 11.77
C LYS A 77 -17.09 -2.96 12.62
N TRP A 78 -15.84 -3.00 12.13
CA TRP A 78 -14.73 -3.51 12.94
C TRP A 78 -14.22 -2.47 13.96
N TYR A 79 -14.13 -1.20 13.56
CA TYR A 79 -13.67 -0.10 14.41
C TYR A 79 -14.52 0.03 15.69
N SER A 80 -15.82 -0.21 15.60
CA SER A 80 -16.76 -0.15 16.72
C SER A 80 -16.67 -1.33 17.70
N SER A 81 -15.96 -2.41 17.35
CA SER A 81 -15.72 -3.56 18.23
C SER A 81 -14.58 -3.32 19.24
N ILE A 82 -13.61 -2.46 18.89
CA ILE A 82 -12.44 -2.15 19.73
C ILE A 82 -12.82 -1.29 20.96
N PHE A 83 -13.87 -0.46 20.87
CA PHE A 83 -14.17 0.58 21.86
C PHE A 83 -15.33 0.30 22.82
N ARG A 84 -15.99 -0.87 22.78
CA ARG A 84 -17.04 -1.20 23.76
C ARG A 84 -16.42 -1.65 25.09
N LYS A 85 -16.19 -0.66 25.96
CA LYS A 85 -15.73 -0.80 27.35
C LYS A 85 -16.55 -1.80 28.17
N LYS A 86 -15.80 -2.65 28.87
CA LYS A 86 -16.05 -3.32 30.16
C LYS A 86 -17.25 -2.80 30.95
N THR A 87 -18.21 -3.68 31.23
CA THR A 87 -19.15 -3.56 32.36
C THR A 87 -19.06 -4.85 33.18
N VAL A 88 -18.60 -4.66 34.43
CA VAL A 88 -18.50 -5.48 35.64
C VAL A 88 -18.48 -7.01 35.50
#